data_AF-A0A496LCN4-F1
#
_entry.id   AF-A0A496LCN4-F1
#
_cell.length_a   1.000
_cell.length_b   1.000
_cell.length_c   1.000
_cell.angle_alpha   90.00
_cell.angle_beta   90.00
_cell.angle_gamma   90.00
#
_symmetry.space_group_name_H-M   'P 1'
#
loop_
_entity.id
_entity.type
_entity.pdbx_description
1 polymer ?
#
loop_
_entity_poly.entity_id
_entity_poly.type
_entity_poly.pdbx_seq_one_letter_code
_entity_poly.pdbx_strand_id
1 'polypeptide(L)'
;FVDLQAVCGQHIGFSLYKNGSQVQSASSDDMIFTIDKIIAYVSRYMTLKIGDLIYTGTPSGVGTVAIGDNLRGLIGDKEMFDFFVR
;
A
#
# COMPACT_ATOMS: atom_id res chain seq x y z
N PHE A 1 2.50 3.77 9.97
CA PHE A 1 3.65 4.08 9.10
C PHE A 1 4.70 2.99 9.23
N VAL A 2 5.27 2.53 8.12
CA VAL A 2 6.44 1.63 8.09
C VAL A 2 7.61 2.49 7.64
N ASP A 3 8.71 2.49 8.40
CA ASP A 3 9.89 3.26 8.06
C ASP A 3 10.53 2.67 6.79
N LEU A 4 10.81 3.51 5.78
CA LEU A 4 11.40 3.06 4.53
C LEU A 4 12.75 2.36 4.76
N GLN A 5 13.54 2.80 5.74
CA GLN A 5 14.81 2.16 6.10
C GLN A 5 14.61 0.78 6.73
N ALA A 6 13.49 0.54 7.42
CA ALA A 6 13.16 -0.77 7.98
C ALA A 6 12.73 -1.79 6.90
N VAL A 7 12.36 -1.32 5.70
CA VAL A 7 11.99 -2.15 4.54
C VAL A 7 12.93 -1.96 3.33
N CYS A 8 13.98 -1.16 3.47
CA CYS A 8 14.91 -0.85 2.39
C CYS A 8 15.66 -2.13 1.96
N GLY A 9 15.52 -2.51 0.69
CA GLY A 9 16.12 -3.72 0.13
C GLY A 9 15.36 -5.02 0.41
N GLN A 10 14.15 -4.97 0.97
CA GLN A 10 13.30 -6.13 1.19
C GLN A 10 12.09 -6.15 0.26
N HIS A 11 11.71 -7.35 -0.19
CA HIS A 11 10.44 -7.63 -0.85
C HIS A 11 9.30 -7.32 0.12
N ILE A 12 8.61 -6.19 -0.09
CA ILE A 12 7.51 -5.73 0.78
C ILE A 12 6.23 -6.38 0.30
N GLY A 13 5.75 -7.41 1.00
CA GLY A 13 4.41 -7.94 0.77
C GLY A 13 3.34 -6.97 1.26
N PHE A 14 2.20 -6.90 0.58
CA PHE A 14 1.01 -6.19 1.07
C PHE A 14 -0.25 -6.95 0.68
N SER A 15 -1.22 -6.95 1.59
CA SER A 15 -2.49 -7.66 1.40
C SER A 15 -3.68 -6.91 1.96
N LEU A 16 -4.83 -7.15 1.34
CA LEU A 16 -6.12 -6.62 1.79
C LEU A 16 -7.11 -7.77 1.91
N TYR A 17 -7.77 -7.85 3.05
CA TYR A 17 -8.88 -8.74 3.33
C TYR A 17 -10.16 -7.94 3.41
N LYS A 18 -11.22 -8.47 2.80
CA LYS A 18 -12.59 -7.99 2.88
C LYS A 18 -13.45 -9.09 3.47
N ASN A 19 -14.06 -8.84 4.62
CA ASN A 19 -14.90 -9.82 5.35
C ASN A 19 -14.18 -11.17 5.54
N GLY A 20 -12.88 -11.12 5.87
CA GLY A 20 -12.03 -12.31 6.03
C GLY A 20 -11.54 -12.97 4.73
N SER A 21 -12.01 -12.54 3.55
CA SER A 21 -11.52 -13.04 2.27
C SER A 21 -10.41 -12.15 1.72
N GLN A 22 -9.27 -12.74 1.32
CA GLN A 22 -8.18 -11.98 0.71
C GLN A 22 -8.57 -11.53 -0.70
N VAL A 23 -8.69 -10.21 -0.89
CA VAL A 23 -9.08 -9.60 -2.17
C VAL A 23 -7.90 -8.99 -2.91
N GLN A 24 -6.84 -8.60 -2.20
CA GLN A 24 -5.59 -8.14 -2.82
C GLN A 24 -4.37 -8.80 -2.16
N SER A 25 -3.38 -9.15 -2.97
CA SER A 25 -2.11 -9.72 -2.56
C SER A 25 -1.06 -9.43 -3.62
N ALA A 26 0.03 -8.77 -3.25
CA ALA A 26 1.17 -8.52 -4.13
C ALA A 26 2.38 -8.11 -3.30
N SER A 27 3.51 -7.87 -3.97
CA SER A 27 4.68 -7.28 -3.36
C SER A 27 5.21 -6.05 -4.10
N SER A 28 6.20 -5.40 -3.50
CA SER A 28 6.94 -4.30 -4.11
C SER A 28 7.59 -4.68 -5.44
N ASP A 29 7.87 -5.96 -5.65
CA ASP A 29 8.54 -6.47 -6.86
C ASP A 29 7.57 -6.56 -8.04
N ASP A 30 6.26 -6.62 -7.75
CA ASP A 30 5.19 -6.58 -8.76
C ASP A 30 4.91 -5.14 -9.24
N MET A 31 5.54 -4.12 -8.64
CA MET A 31 5.33 -2.73 -9.03
C MET A 31 6.00 -2.43 -10.38
N ILE A 32 5.24 -1.83 -11.31
CA ILE A 32 5.75 -1.40 -12.62
C ILE A 32 6.89 -0.38 -12.48
N PHE A 33 6.80 0.51 -11.49
CA PHE A 33 7.82 1.49 -11.15
C PHE A 33 8.24 1.30 -9.69
N THR A 34 9.54 1.22 -9.43
CA THR A 34 10.07 1.14 -8.06
C THR A 34 9.78 2.43 -7.29
N ILE A 35 9.77 2.34 -5.96
CA ILE A 35 9.55 3.49 -5.06
C ILE A 35 10.52 4.63 -5.41
N ASP A 36 11.80 4.33 -5.60
CA ASP A 36 12.82 5.32 -5.97
C ASP A 36 12.51 6.03 -7.29
N LYS A 37 12.02 5.28 -8.30
CA LYS A 37 11.64 5.84 -9.60
C LYS A 37 10.45 6.78 -9.47
N ILE A 38 9.46 6.43 -8.64
CA ILE A 38 8.29 7.28 -8.38
C ILE A 38 8.72 8.59 -7.72
N ILE A 39 9.53 8.52 -6.65
CA ILE A 39 10.03 9.70 -5.94
C ILE A 39 10.84 10.60 -6.88
N ALA A 40 11.78 10.02 -7.63
CA ALA A 40 12.60 10.76 -8.59
C ALA A 40 11.76 11.43 -9.69
N TYR A 41 10.73 10.74 -10.19
CA TYR A 41 9.84 11.29 -11.22
C TYR A 41 9.01 12.46 -10.70
N VAL A 42 8.33 12.31 -9.57
CA VAL A 42 7.48 13.36 -8.98
C VAL A 42 8.30 14.60 -8.61
N SER A 43 9.51 14.40 -8.07
CA SER A 43 10.41 15.48 -7.66
C SER A 43 10.87 16.39 -8.80
N ARG A 44 10.71 15.97 -10.06
CA ARG A 44 11.00 16.81 -11.24
C ARG A 44 9.94 17.88 -11.50
N TYR A 45 8.72 17.66 -10.99
CA TYR A 45 7.56 18.51 -11.27
C TYR A 45 7.12 19.33 -10.05
N MET A 46 7.41 18.85 -8.83
CA MET A 46 7.09 19.55 -7.59
C MET A 46 8.12 19.26 -6.49
N THR A 47 8.32 20.22 -5.59
CA THR A 47 9.14 20.01 -4.39
C THR A 47 8.39 19.14 -3.38
N LEU A 48 8.96 17.98 -3.03
CA LEU A 48 8.46 17.15 -1.95
C LEU A 48 8.83 17.74 -0.59
N LYS A 49 7.90 17.71 0.35
CA LYS A 49 8.07 18.18 1.73
C LYS A 49 7.90 17.03 2.71
N ILE A 50 8.48 17.21 3.91
CA ILE A 50 8.27 16.28 5.02
C ILE A 50 6.77 16.23 5.34
N GLY A 51 6.24 15.01 5.38
CA GLY A 51 4.81 14.76 5.60
C GLY A 51 3.99 14.55 4.34
N ASP A 52 4.55 14.77 3.14
CA ASP A 52 3.87 14.46 1.89
C ASP A 52 3.63 12.96 1.76
N LEU A 53 2.44 12.59 1.28
CA LEU A 53 2.04 11.20 1.05
C LEU A 53 1.98 10.92 -0.45
N ILE A 54 2.68 9.87 -0.88
CA ILE A 54 2.66 9.38 -2.26
C ILE A 54 1.96 8.03 -2.28
N TYR A 55 0.85 7.93 -3.00
CA TYR A 55 0.19 6.66 -3.28
C TYR A 55 0.81 6.02 -4.51
N THR A 56 1.42 4.85 -4.33
CA THR A 56 2.27 4.20 -5.34
C THR A 56 1.53 3.25 -6.27
N GLY A 57 0.20 3.17 -6.13
CA GLY A 57 -0.67 2.29 -6.90
C GLY A 57 -1.36 1.25 -6.03
N THR A 58 -2.01 0.29 -6.69
CA THR A 58 -2.71 -0.83 -6.05
C THR A 58 -2.56 -2.07 -6.93
N PRO A 59 -2.42 -3.26 -6.33
CA PRO A 59 -2.39 -4.50 -7.10
C PRO A 59 -3.79 -4.84 -7.64
N SER A 60 -3.86 -5.90 -8.45
CA SER A 60 -5.15 -6.45 -8.90
C SER A 60 -6.07 -6.83 -7.73
N GLY A 61 -7.37 -6.87 -7.99
CA GLY A 61 -8.38 -7.25 -6.99
C GLY A 61 -9.10 -6.08 -6.33
N VAL A 62 -9.00 -4.88 -6.93
CA VAL A 62 -9.87 -3.74 -6.57
C VAL A 62 -11.33 -4.13 -6.81
N GLY A 63 -12.19 -3.85 -5.84
CA GLY A 63 -13.61 -4.17 -5.90
C GLY A 63 -14.46 -3.20 -5.08
N THR A 64 -15.78 -3.36 -5.17
CA THR A 64 -16.74 -2.51 -4.46
C THR A 64 -16.67 -2.73 -2.96
N VAL A 65 -16.84 -1.64 -2.20
CA VAL A 65 -16.94 -1.62 -0.74
C VAL A 65 -18.33 -1.09 -0.37
N ALA A 66 -18.98 -1.72 0.60
CA ALA A 66 -20.31 -1.38 1.09
C ALA A 66 -20.29 -1.15 2.61
N ILE A 67 -21.30 -0.40 3.10
CA ILE A 67 -21.51 -0.22 4.54
C ILE A 67 -21.68 -1.60 5.20
N GLY A 68 -20.98 -1.81 6.32
CA GLY A 68 -20.94 -3.07 7.04
C GLY A 68 -19.77 -3.99 6.65
N ASP A 69 -19.05 -3.71 5.56
CA ASP A 69 -17.85 -4.49 5.21
C ASP A 69 -16.75 -4.27 6.25
N ASN A 70 -16.06 -5.35 6.63
CA ASN A 70 -14.82 -5.31 7.38
C ASN A 70 -13.63 -5.30 6.40
N LEU A 71 -12.76 -4.31 6.53
CA LEU A 71 -11.53 -4.18 5.75
C LEU A 71 -10.32 -4.29 6.68
N ARG A 72 -9.43 -5.22 6.34
CA ARG A 72 -8.20 -5.48 7.09
C ARG A 72 -7.01 -5.48 6.15
N GLY A 73 -6.07 -4.56 6.37
CA GLY A 73 -4.90 -4.35 5.51
C GLY A 73 -3.59 -4.62 6.22
N LEU A 74 -2.66 -5.28 5.54
CA LEU A 74 -1.36 -5.65 6.08
C LEU A 74 -0.22 -5.22 5.16
N ILE A 75 0.92 -4.88 5.75
CA ILE A 75 2.22 -4.73 5.08
C ILE A 75 3.17 -5.74 5.73
N GLY A 76 3.67 -6.70 4.95
CA GLY A 76 4.26 -7.93 5.46
C GLY A 76 3.29 -8.63 6.40
N ASP A 77 3.77 -9.01 7.58
CA ASP A 77 2.95 -9.58 8.65
C ASP A 77 2.32 -8.53 9.57
N LYS A 78 2.61 -7.23 9.34
CA LYS A 78 2.13 -6.15 10.20
C LYS A 78 0.76 -5.68 9.73
N GLU A 79 -0.22 -5.83 10.61
CA GLU A 79 -1.53 -5.20 10.44
C GLU A 79 -1.41 -3.68 10.54
N MET A 80 -1.92 -3.01 9.50
CA MET A 80 -1.89 -1.56 9.37
C MET A 80 -3.23 -0.94 9.75
N PHE A 81 -4.32 -1.66 9.46
CA PHE A 81 -5.67 -1.28 9.84
C PHE A 81 -6.60 -2.51 9.84
N ASP A 82 -7.61 -2.45 10.69
CA ASP A 82 -8.78 -3.34 10.71
C ASP A 82 -9.98 -2.49 11.14
N PHE A 83 -10.95 -2.31 10.24
CA PHE A 83 -12.12 -1.49 10.54
C PHE A 83 -13.37 -1.94 9.79
N PHE A 84 -14.53 -1.56 10.33
CA PHE A 84 -15.82 -1.70 9.66
C PHE A 84 -16.17 -0.40 8.95
N VAL A 85 -16.62 -0.52 7.71
CA VAL A 85 -17.18 0.57 6.91
C VAL A 85 -18.51 0.96 7.52
N ARG A 86 -18.66 2.25 7.86
CA ARG A 86 -19.85 2.83 8.49
C ARG A 86 -20.48 3.88 7.58
#